data_AF-A0A314XLZ0-F1
#
_entry.id   AF-A0A314XLZ0-F1
#
_cell.length_a   1.000
_cell.length_b   1.000
_cell.length_c   1.000
_cell.angle_alpha   90.00
_cell.angle_beta   90.00
_cell.angle_gamma   90.00
#
_symmetry.space_group_name_H-M   'P 1'
#
loop_
_entity.id
_entity.type
_entity.pdbx_description
1 polymer ?
#
loop_
_entity_poly.entity_id
_entity_poly.type
_entity_poly.pdbx_seq_one_letter_code
_entity_poly.pdbx_strand_id
1 'polypeptide(L)'
;MGHKLSVKNFIWSTEEWPEINHDDFADADDIPVISLQGVLDGRKNPNYDKVCQVMVKACEKWGFFKLVDHGVALETIESFMGSLNGLFDLPMEQKLKGVRSASLPLGYCATNPDYGKNLPWAEILQLLQSPEQVVGFATKVFGDQHQRFSKAMIDYLNALDNLGMTIFEMLAHGLGLPDDFFTKHFEEKEATMIRVNRYPPCPLQKNVLGLGAIQTLIP
;
A
#
# COMPACT_ATOMS: atom_id res chain seq x y z
N MET A 1 8.40 13.08 -25.08
CA MET A 1 9.29 12.28 -25.94
C MET A 1 9.30 10.86 -25.39
N GLY A 2 8.63 9.92 -26.07
CA GLY A 2 8.41 8.57 -25.55
C GLY A 2 9.66 7.72 -25.71
N HIS A 3 10.38 7.44 -24.63
CA HIS A 3 11.35 6.36 -24.62
C HIS A 3 10.60 5.06 -24.89
N LYS A 4 10.88 4.42 -26.03
CA LYS A 4 10.32 3.12 -26.37
C LYS A 4 10.83 2.11 -25.35
N LEU A 5 9.95 1.66 -24.45
CA LEU A 5 10.26 0.62 -23.47
C LEU A 5 10.75 -0.62 -24.22
N SER A 6 11.84 -1.19 -23.74
CA SER A 6 12.45 -2.40 -24.28
C SER A 6 12.55 -3.43 -23.16
N VAL A 7 12.41 -4.72 -23.50
CA VAL A 7 12.49 -5.83 -22.54
C VAL A 7 13.77 -5.75 -21.69
N LYS A 8 14.88 -5.30 -22.27
CA LYS A 8 16.16 -5.12 -21.56
C LYS A 8 16.07 -4.17 -20.36
N ASN A 9 15.12 -3.24 -20.35
CA ASN A 9 14.94 -2.29 -19.26
C ASN A 9 14.28 -2.93 -18.03
N PHE A 10 13.74 -4.14 -18.17
CA PHE A 10 13.12 -4.90 -17.09
C PHE A 10 14.02 -6.04 -16.59
N ILE A 11 15.21 -6.20 -17.17
CA ILE A 11 16.19 -7.19 -16.72
C ILE A 11 17.04 -6.52 -15.66
N TRP A 12 16.92 -6.99 -14.41
CA TRP A 12 17.59 -6.40 -13.26
C TRP A 12 19.01 -6.92 -13.14
N SER A 13 19.94 -6.06 -12.69
CA SER A 13 21.30 -6.47 -12.33
C SER A 13 21.25 -7.50 -11.21
N THR A 14 22.03 -8.58 -11.30
CA THR A 14 22.13 -9.61 -10.26
C THR A 14 22.59 -9.07 -8.90
N GLU A 15 23.22 -7.90 -8.88
CA GLU A 15 23.62 -7.21 -7.64
C GLU A 15 22.42 -6.70 -6.82
N GLU A 16 21.27 -6.46 -7.45
CA GLU A 16 20.04 -6.00 -6.78
C GLU A 16 19.11 -7.16 -6.42
N TRP A 17 19.53 -8.41 -6.67
CA TRP A 17 18.72 -9.58 -6.36
C TRP A 17 18.75 -9.86 -4.86
N PRO A 18 17.64 -10.39 -4.30
CA PRO A 18 17.65 -10.89 -2.94
C PRO A 18 18.78 -11.92 -2.75
N GLU A 19 19.52 -11.80 -1.65
CA GLU A 19 20.58 -12.75 -1.30
C GLU A 19 20.03 -14.13 -0.92
N ILE A 20 18.74 -14.18 -0.57
CA ILE A 20 18.01 -15.37 -0.13
C ILE A 20 16.91 -15.67 -1.14
N ASN A 21 16.75 -16.94 -1.53
CA ASN A 21 15.67 -17.32 -2.44
C ASN A 21 14.30 -17.18 -1.77
N HIS A 22 13.26 -16.96 -2.58
CA HIS A 22 11.89 -16.78 -2.08
C HIS A 22 11.32 -17.96 -1.28
N ASP A 23 11.93 -19.14 -1.40
CA ASP A 23 11.58 -20.41 -0.78
C ASP A 23 12.58 -20.83 0.31
N ASP A 24 13.67 -20.08 0.49
CA ASP A 24 14.65 -20.28 1.55
C ASP A 24 14.28 -19.39 2.75
N PHE A 25 13.49 -19.93 3.68
CA PHE A 25 13.09 -19.20 4.89
C PHE A 25 14.23 -19.23 5.92
N ALA A 26 14.83 -18.08 6.21
CA ALA A 26 16.01 -17.98 7.08
C ALA A 26 15.70 -17.95 8.60
N ASP A 27 14.43 -17.94 9.02
CA ASP A 27 14.04 -17.95 10.43
C ASP A 27 12.90 -18.95 10.68
N ALA A 28 12.98 -19.68 11.79
CA ALA A 28 11.95 -20.64 12.22
C ALA A 28 10.70 -20.00 12.85
N ASP A 29 10.75 -18.69 13.13
CA ASP A 29 9.64 -17.95 13.73
C ASP A 29 8.78 -17.28 12.63
N ASP A 30 7.47 -17.49 12.68
CA ASP A 30 6.54 -16.84 11.76
C ASP A 30 6.34 -15.35 12.11
N ILE A 31 6.03 -14.55 11.08
CA ILE A 31 5.58 -13.16 11.22
C ILE A 31 4.37 -13.11 12.18
N PRO A 32 4.39 -12.27 13.24
CA PRO A 32 3.31 -12.23 14.21
C PRO A 32 1.95 -11.90 13.59
N VAL A 33 0.92 -12.64 13.99
CA VAL A 33 -0.49 -12.35 13.69
C VAL A 33 -1.14 -11.79 14.95
N ILE A 34 -1.72 -10.59 14.87
CA ILE A 34 -2.32 -9.87 15.97
C ILE A 34 -3.80 -9.63 15.66
N SER A 35 -4.68 -10.12 16.52
CA SER A 35 -6.12 -9.86 16.44
C SER A 35 -6.49 -8.60 17.22
N LEU A 36 -7.31 -7.75 16.60
CA LEU A 36 -7.93 -6.60 17.28
C LEU A 36 -9.32 -6.91 17.84
N GLN A 37 -9.73 -8.18 17.83
CA GLN A 37 -11.05 -8.59 18.28
C GLN A 37 -11.28 -8.13 19.74
N GLY A 38 -12.35 -7.35 19.93
CA GLY A 38 -12.76 -6.87 21.24
C GLY A 38 -11.92 -5.72 21.80
N VAL A 39 -10.81 -5.31 21.18
CA VAL A 39 -9.96 -4.20 21.64
C VAL A 39 -10.14 -2.91 20.83
N LEU A 40 -10.98 -2.94 19.78
CA LEU A 40 -11.31 -1.77 18.96
C LEU A 40 -12.02 -0.65 19.76
N ASP A 41 -12.72 -0.99 20.85
CA ASP A 41 -13.32 -0.01 21.77
C ASP A 41 -12.32 0.58 22.80
N GLY A 42 -11.03 0.36 22.57
CA GLY A 42 -9.94 0.88 23.37
C GLY A 42 -9.81 0.21 24.74
N ARG A 43 -9.40 1.01 25.74
CA ARG A 43 -9.08 0.58 27.11
C ARG A 43 -10.21 -0.05 27.91
N LYS A 44 -11.44 -0.10 27.37
CA LYS A 44 -12.58 -0.78 28.02
C LYS A 44 -12.39 -2.29 28.09
N ASN A 45 -11.55 -2.85 27.21
CA ASN A 45 -11.25 -4.28 27.21
C ASN A 45 -10.03 -4.57 28.11
N PRO A 46 -10.12 -5.54 29.05
CA PRO A 46 -8.98 -5.90 29.92
C PRO A 46 -7.76 -6.44 29.16
N ASN A 47 -7.92 -6.86 27.90
CA ASN A 47 -6.83 -7.32 27.04
C ASN A 47 -6.16 -6.19 26.24
N TYR A 48 -6.67 -4.95 26.27
CA TYR A 48 -6.15 -3.84 25.46
C TYR A 48 -4.64 -3.65 25.68
N ASP A 49 -4.21 -3.48 26.94
CA ASP A 49 -2.81 -3.27 27.30
C ASP A 49 -1.90 -4.42 26.81
N LYS A 50 -2.39 -5.65 26.91
CA LYS A 50 -1.67 -6.84 26.44
C LYS A 50 -1.49 -6.82 24.93
N VAL A 51 -2.53 -6.45 24.17
CA VAL A 51 -2.44 -6.36 22.71
C VAL A 51 -1.47 -5.25 22.30
N CYS A 52 -1.53 -4.08 22.94
CA CYS A 52 -0.59 -2.98 22.71
C CYS A 52 0.87 -3.41 22.94
N GLN A 53 1.15 -4.14 24.03
CA GLN A 53 2.49 -4.67 24.31
C GLN A 53 2.95 -5.69 23.26
N VAL A 54 2.05 -6.55 22.77
CA VAL A 54 2.37 -7.51 21.70
C VAL A 54 2.70 -6.79 20.39
N MET A 55 1.95 -5.73 20.04
CA MET A 55 2.22 -4.89 18.87
C MET A 55 3.60 -4.24 18.95
N VAL A 56 3.95 -3.63 20.09
CA VAL A 56 5.28 -3.04 20.29
C VAL A 56 6.39 -4.07 20.13
N LYS A 57 6.27 -5.25 20.76
CA LYS A 57 7.27 -6.32 20.61
C LYS A 57 7.41 -6.83 19.18
N ALA A 58 6.30 -6.88 18.43
CA ALA A 58 6.34 -7.25 17.02
C ALA A 58 7.07 -6.18 16.19
N CYS A 59 6.82 -4.89 16.45
CA CYS A 59 7.58 -3.79 15.85
C CYS A 59 9.08 -3.86 16.19
N GLU A 60 9.44 -4.12 17.45
CA GLU A 60 10.84 -4.20 17.90
C GLU A 60 11.61 -5.37 17.27
N LYS A 61 10.99 -6.55 17.20
CA LYS A 61 11.64 -7.75 16.67
C LYS A 61 11.63 -7.80 15.14
N TRP A 62 10.50 -7.47 14.52
CA TRP A 62 10.27 -7.71 13.08
C TRP A 62 10.16 -6.42 12.27
N GLY A 63 9.72 -5.32 12.87
CA GLY A 63 9.32 -4.11 12.13
C GLY A 63 8.00 -4.24 11.37
N PHE A 64 7.33 -5.40 11.43
CA PHE A 64 6.05 -5.67 10.78
C PHE A 64 5.23 -6.75 11.51
N PHE A 65 3.92 -6.78 11.28
CA PHE A 65 3.00 -7.81 11.78
C PHE A 65 1.76 -7.89 10.87
N LYS A 66 1.02 -8.99 10.94
CA LYS A 66 -0.27 -9.17 10.26
C LYS A 66 -1.39 -8.83 11.23
N LEU A 67 -2.36 -8.02 10.79
CA LEU A 67 -3.57 -7.73 11.56
C LEU A 67 -4.74 -8.59 11.09
N VAL A 68 -5.49 -9.12 12.04
CA VAL A 68 -6.80 -9.77 11.82
C VAL A 68 -7.85 -9.15 12.74
N ASP A 69 -9.13 -9.34 12.42
CA ASP A 69 -10.25 -8.74 13.17
C ASP A 69 -10.14 -7.22 13.34
N HIS A 70 -9.56 -6.55 12.33
CA HIS A 70 -9.18 -5.13 12.36
C HIS A 70 -10.35 -4.15 12.17
N GLY A 71 -11.59 -4.63 12.08
CA GLY A 71 -12.79 -3.78 12.01
C GLY A 71 -13.13 -3.19 10.63
N VAL A 72 -12.20 -3.16 9.67
CA VAL A 72 -12.52 -2.83 8.26
C VAL A 72 -13.49 -3.88 7.68
N ALA A 73 -14.66 -3.41 7.23
CA ALA A 73 -15.70 -4.26 6.66
C ALA A 73 -15.22 -5.00 5.39
N LEU A 74 -15.59 -6.28 5.26
CA LEU A 74 -15.19 -7.12 4.13
C LEU A 74 -15.72 -6.55 2.81
N GLU A 75 -16.95 -6.04 2.80
CA GLU A 75 -17.59 -5.44 1.62
C GLU A 75 -16.82 -4.22 1.11
N THR A 76 -16.22 -3.44 2.01
CA THR A 76 -15.37 -2.29 1.65
C THR A 76 -14.10 -2.77 0.95
N ILE A 77 -13.47 -3.83 1.46
CA ILE A 77 -12.26 -4.44 0.87
C ILE A 77 -12.60 -5.03 -0.51
N GLU A 78 -13.68 -5.81 -0.62
CA GLU A 78 -14.10 -6.44 -1.87
C GLU A 78 -14.48 -5.42 -2.95
N SER A 79 -15.21 -4.35 -2.57
CA SER A 79 -15.57 -3.26 -3.47
C SER A 79 -14.34 -2.53 -4.03
N PHE A 80 -13.36 -2.27 -3.16
CA PHE A 80 -12.08 -1.66 -3.53
C PHE A 80 -11.28 -2.57 -4.48
N MET A 81 -11.08 -3.83 -4.12
CA MET A 81 -10.35 -4.81 -4.93
C MET A 81 -11.03 -5.02 -6.29
N GLY A 82 -12.35 -5.15 -6.32
CA GLY A 82 -13.13 -5.29 -7.55
C GLY A 82 -13.01 -4.06 -8.46
N SER A 83 -13.01 -2.85 -7.89
CA SER A 83 -12.84 -1.61 -8.65
C SER A 83 -11.44 -1.45 -9.24
N LEU A 84 -10.40 -1.86 -8.50
CA LEU A 84 -9.02 -1.88 -8.99
C LEU A 84 -8.80 -2.93 -10.08
N ASN A 85 -9.33 -4.13 -9.91
CA ASN A 85 -9.28 -5.15 -10.97
C ASN A 85 -9.93 -4.64 -12.24
N GLY A 86 -11.13 -4.05 -12.11
CA GLY A 86 -11.83 -3.40 -13.22
C GLY A 86 -11.02 -2.30 -13.89
N LEU A 87 -10.32 -1.46 -13.12
CA LEU A 87 -9.40 -0.44 -13.67
C LEU A 87 -8.27 -1.07 -14.47
N PHE A 88 -7.58 -2.06 -13.92
CA PHE A 88 -6.38 -2.61 -14.55
C PHE A 88 -6.67 -3.49 -15.77
N ASP A 89 -7.86 -4.07 -15.85
CA ASP A 89 -8.33 -4.84 -17.00
C ASP A 89 -8.78 -3.96 -18.18
N LEU A 90 -8.88 -2.63 -17.98
CA LEU A 90 -9.13 -1.70 -19.08
C LEU A 90 -7.99 -1.70 -20.12
N PRO A 91 -8.29 -1.38 -21.39
CA PRO A 91 -7.27 -1.11 -22.40
C PRO A 91 -6.27 -0.05 -21.94
N MET A 92 -5.00 -0.23 -22.32
CA MET A 92 -3.91 0.69 -21.95
C MET A 92 -4.23 2.16 -22.30
N GLU A 93 -4.82 2.41 -23.46
CA GLU A 93 -5.22 3.75 -23.90
C GLU A 93 -6.19 4.43 -22.93
N GLN A 94 -7.09 3.66 -22.32
CA GLN A 94 -8.05 4.17 -21.34
C GLN A 94 -7.35 4.49 -20.02
N LYS A 95 -6.47 3.59 -19.54
CA LYS A 95 -5.70 3.79 -18.30
C LYS A 95 -4.76 5.00 -18.39
N LEU A 96 -4.15 5.22 -19.56
CA LEU A 96 -3.27 6.36 -19.84
C LEU A 96 -3.98 7.72 -19.84
N LYS A 97 -5.32 7.77 -19.85
CA LYS A 97 -6.05 9.03 -19.60
C LYS A 97 -5.80 9.58 -18.19
N GLY A 98 -5.54 8.69 -17.23
CA GLY A 98 -5.15 9.02 -15.86
C GLY A 98 -3.64 8.96 -15.62
N VAL A 99 -2.81 9.17 -16.66
CA VAL A 99 -1.35 9.00 -16.58
C VAL A 99 -0.71 9.86 -15.48
N ARG A 100 0.35 9.29 -14.88
CA ARG A 100 1.21 9.96 -13.90
C ARG A 100 1.69 11.31 -14.42
N SER A 101 1.51 12.36 -13.62
CA SER A 101 1.96 13.70 -13.98
C SER A 101 3.49 13.83 -13.90
N ALA A 102 4.06 14.78 -14.66
CA ALA A 102 5.51 15.04 -14.62
C ALA A 102 5.95 15.84 -13.39
N SER A 103 5.04 16.62 -12.79
CA SER A 103 5.32 17.49 -11.64
C SER A 103 5.12 16.80 -10.29
N LEU A 104 4.17 15.86 -10.21
CA LEU A 104 3.90 15.05 -9.02
C LEU A 104 3.77 13.58 -9.41
N PRO A 105 4.30 12.63 -8.61
CA PRO A 105 4.28 11.21 -8.93
C PRO A 105 2.90 10.55 -8.75
N LEU A 106 1.81 11.27 -9.06
CA LEU A 106 0.43 10.85 -8.90
C LEU A 106 -0.19 10.53 -10.26
N GLY A 107 -0.92 9.42 -10.31
CA GLY A 107 -1.62 8.87 -11.47
C GLY A 107 -1.20 7.44 -11.78
N TYR A 108 -1.63 6.96 -12.94
CA TYR A 108 -1.32 5.64 -13.47
C TYR A 108 0.01 5.63 -14.23
N CYS A 109 0.80 4.58 -14.05
CA CYS A 109 2.02 4.34 -14.81
C CYS A 109 2.15 2.86 -15.17
N ALA A 110 2.53 2.56 -16.41
CA ALA A 110 2.70 1.18 -16.88
C ALA A 110 3.95 0.47 -16.31
N THR A 111 4.85 1.24 -15.69
CA THR A 111 6.04 0.80 -14.93
C THR A 111 6.57 1.98 -14.11
N ASN A 112 7.47 1.79 -13.15
CA ASN A 112 8.06 2.93 -12.42
C ASN A 112 9.29 3.48 -13.14
N PRO A 113 9.22 4.65 -13.81
CA PRO A 113 10.36 5.20 -14.52
C PRO A 113 11.50 5.64 -13.58
N ASP A 114 11.19 5.87 -12.29
CA ASP A 114 12.16 6.34 -11.30
C ASP A 114 13.26 5.30 -11.00
N TYR A 115 13.05 4.04 -11.38
CA TYR A 115 14.03 2.97 -11.27
C TYR A 115 15.12 3.02 -12.37
N GLY A 116 15.03 3.97 -13.31
CA GLY A 116 16.04 4.19 -14.34
C GLY A 116 16.19 2.98 -15.28
N LYS A 117 17.21 2.15 -15.04
CA LYS A 117 17.56 1.00 -15.89
C LYS A 117 16.93 -0.33 -15.43
N ASN A 118 16.49 -0.42 -14.18
CA ASN A 118 15.93 -1.65 -13.57
C ASN A 118 14.43 -1.48 -13.35
N LEU A 119 13.68 -1.30 -14.43
CA LEU A 119 12.25 -1.01 -14.36
C LEU A 119 11.50 -2.19 -13.71
N PRO A 120 10.61 -1.92 -12.74
CA PRO A 120 9.81 -2.98 -12.13
C PRO A 120 8.79 -3.54 -13.11
N TRP A 121 8.57 -4.85 -13.03
CA TRP A 121 7.51 -5.56 -13.75
C TRP A 121 6.16 -5.37 -13.05
N ALA A 122 5.68 -4.13 -13.00
CA ALA A 122 4.44 -3.76 -12.33
C ALA A 122 3.75 -2.57 -13.01
N GLU A 123 2.44 -2.64 -13.15
CA GLU A 123 1.61 -1.45 -13.36
C GLU A 123 1.35 -0.79 -12.00
N ILE A 124 1.36 0.54 -11.96
CA ILE A 124 1.28 1.30 -10.71
C ILE A 124 0.17 2.33 -10.82
N LEU A 125 -0.68 2.41 -9.80
CA LEU A 125 -1.54 3.55 -9.54
C LEU A 125 -1.08 4.19 -8.24
N GLN A 126 -0.82 5.50 -8.27
CA GLN A 126 -0.49 6.26 -7.06
C GLN A 126 -1.40 7.47 -6.95
N LEU A 127 -2.11 7.63 -5.83
CA LEU A 127 -3.04 8.74 -5.60
C LEU A 127 -2.86 9.23 -4.17
N LEU A 128 -3.08 10.53 -3.95
CA LEU A 128 -3.25 11.04 -2.59
C LEU A 128 -4.59 10.55 -2.04
N GLN A 129 -4.66 10.43 -0.71
CA GLN A 129 -5.88 10.21 0.03
C GLN A 129 -6.73 11.48 0.06
N SER A 130 -7.22 11.87 -1.11
CA SER A 130 -8.04 13.06 -1.31
C SER A 130 -9.21 12.70 -2.23
N PRO A 131 -10.47 12.95 -1.80
CA PRO A 131 -11.63 12.75 -2.65
C PRO A 131 -11.51 13.48 -4.00
N GLU A 132 -10.94 14.69 -4.00
CA GLU A 132 -10.71 15.47 -5.21
C GLU A 132 -9.74 14.76 -6.17
N GLN A 133 -8.61 14.26 -5.65
CA GLN A 133 -7.62 13.55 -6.47
C GLN A 133 -8.19 12.23 -7.02
N VAL A 134 -8.90 11.47 -6.18
CA VAL A 134 -9.53 10.20 -6.58
C VAL A 134 -10.60 10.43 -7.64
N VAL A 135 -11.50 11.40 -7.45
CA VAL A 135 -12.52 11.75 -8.43
C VAL A 135 -11.88 12.30 -9.71
N GLY A 136 -10.91 13.20 -9.59
CA GLY A 136 -10.21 13.77 -10.75
C GLY A 136 -9.50 12.71 -11.60
N PHE A 137 -8.86 11.72 -10.98
CA PHE A 137 -8.33 10.55 -11.70
C PHE A 137 -9.44 9.72 -12.35
N ALA A 138 -10.46 9.36 -11.57
CA ALA A 138 -11.51 8.47 -12.01
C ALA A 138 -12.33 9.07 -13.17
N THR A 139 -12.62 10.37 -13.14
CA THR A 139 -13.33 11.07 -14.23
C THR A 139 -12.53 11.03 -15.53
N LYS A 140 -11.20 11.16 -15.49
CA LYS A 140 -10.36 11.04 -16.70
C LYS A 140 -10.42 9.64 -17.31
N VAL A 141 -10.43 8.60 -16.47
CA VAL A 141 -10.36 7.19 -16.91
C VAL A 141 -11.74 6.62 -17.25
N PHE A 142 -12.77 6.94 -16.48
CA PHE A 142 -14.11 6.34 -16.58
C PHE A 142 -15.20 7.29 -17.10
N GLY A 143 -14.90 8.59 -17.26
CA GLY A 143 -15.90 9.59 -17.64
C GLY A 143 -17.06 9.64 -16.65
N ASP A 144 -18.29 9.72 -17.16
CA ASP A 144 -19.51 9.85 -16.36
C ASP A 144 -19.80 8.63 -15.47
N GLN A 145 -19.11 7.50 -15.65
CA GLN A 145 -19.29 6.27 -14.86
C GLN A 145 -18.30 6.15 -13.68
N HIS A 146 -17.58 7.23 -13.35
CA HIS A 146 -16.51 7.22 -12.36
C HIS A 146 -16.99 6.90 -10.92
N GLN A 147 -18.25 7.13 -10.59
CA GLN A 147 -18.74 7.19 -9.20
C GLN A 147 -18.55 5.86 -8.47
N ARG A 148 -18.71 4.73 -9.16
CA ARG A 148 -18.48 3.40 -8.57
C ARG A 148 -17.02 3.25 -8.12
N PHE A 149 -16.08 3.59 -8.99
CA PHE A 149 -14.65 3.52 -8.70
C PHE A 149 -14.27 4.53 -7.60
N SER A 150 -14.70 5.79 -7.74
CA SER A 150 -14.38 6.85 -6.77
C SER A 150 -14.89 6.50 -5.37
N LYS A 151 -16.13 6.01 -5.26
CA LYS A 151 -16.73 5.62 -3.98
C LYS A 151 -15.93 4.49 -3.33
N ALA A 152 -15.65 3.42 -4.07
CA ALA A 152 -14.92 2.26 -3.53
C ALA A 152 -13.51 2.65 -3.04
N MET A 153 -12.79 3.50 -3.79
CA MET A 153 -11.50 4.01 -3.39
C MET A 153 -11.59 4.88 -2.12
N ILE A 154 -12.51 5.84 -2.07
CA ILE A 154 -12.66 6.77 -0.95
C ILE A 154 -13.08 6.03 0.33
N ASP A 155 -14.04 5.10 0.23
CA ASP A 155 -14.51 4.32 1.38
C ASP A 155 -13.36 3.49 2.00
N TYR A 156 -12.57 2.83 1.15
CA TYR A 156 -11.44 2.02 1.60
C TYR A 156 -10.33 2.87 2.21
N LEU A 157 -9.99 4.00 1.59
CA LEU A 157 -9.00 4.94 2.11
C LEU A 157 -9.40 5.47 3.49
N ASN A 158 -10.66 5.88 3.66
CA ASN A 158 -11.16 6.34 4.96
C ASN A 158 -11.12 5.23 6.01
N ALA A 159 -11.43 3.98 5.63
CA ALA A 159 -11.34 2.85 6.54
C ALA A 159 -9.91 2.56 7.00
N LEU A 160 -8.93 2.63 6.09
CA LEU A 160 -7.51 2.47 6.42
C LEU A 160 -6.96 3.63 7.24
N ASP A 161 -7.42 4.86 7.00
CA ASP A 161 -7.07 6.03 7.79
C ASP A 161 -7.41 5.84 9.27
N ASN A 162 -8.68 5.47 9.52
CA ASN A 162 -9.16 5.22 10.87
C ASN A 162 -8.40 4.07 11.53
N LEU A 163 -8.18 2.97 10.80
CA LEU A 163 -7.39 1.85 11.29
C LEU A 163 -5.95 2.27 11.62
N GLY A 164 -5.32 3.09 10.78
CA GLY A 164 -3.99 3.64 11.00
C GLY A 164 -3.90 4.48 12.27
N MET A 165 -4.90 5.35 12.52
CA MET A 165 -4.98 6.13 13.75
C MET A 165 -5.12 5.23 14.99
N THR A 166 -5.99 4.22 14.94
CA THR A 166 -6.11 3.23 16.02
C THR A 166 -4.80 2.50 16.28
N ILE A 167 -4.09 2.06 15.24
CA ILE A 167 -2.78 1.41 15.39
C ILE A 167 -1.78 2.36 16.06
N PHE A 168 -1.73 3.62 15.65
CA PHE A 168 -0.85 4.61 16.27
C PHE A 168 -1.15 4.85 17.74
N GLU A 169 -2.42 4.98 18.11
CA GLU A 169 -2.83 5.13 19.52
C GLU A 169 -2.44 3.90 20.34
N MET A 170 -2.65 2.70 19.81
CA MET A 170 -2.27 1.44 20.47
C MET A 170 -0.76 1.31 20.64
N LEU A 171 0.03 1.70 19.63
CA LEU A 171 1.50 1.70 19.72
C LEU A 171 2.00 2.74 20.74
N ALA A 172 1.46 3.96 20.72
CA ALA A 172 1.81 4.98 21.69
C ALA A 172 1.51 4.51 23.12
N HIS A 173 0.33 3.91 23.32
CA HIS A 173 -0.05 3.33 24.59
C HIS A 173 0.90 2.22 25.04
N GLY A 174 1.23 1.28 24.15
CA GLY A 174 2.15 0.17 24.45
C GLY A 174 3.57 0.64 24.80
N LEU A 175 3.97 1.81 24.29
CA LEU A 175 5.24 2.48 24.61
C LEU A 175 5.20 3.30 25.91
N GLY A 176 4.03 3.38 26.57
CA GLY A 176 3.85 4.23 27.76
C GLY A 176 3.82 5.72 27.44
N LEU A 177 3.52 6.09 26.19
CA LEU A 177 3.36 7.47 25.73
C LEU A 177 1.88 7.91 25.85
N PRO A 178 1.59 9.22 25.78
CA PRO A 178 0.22 9.69 25.55
C PRO A 178 -0.39 9.05 24.30
N ASP A 179 -1.67 8.65 24.35
CA ASP A 179 -2.31 7.93 23.23
C ASP A 179 -2.29 8.75 21.94
N ASP A 180 -2.35 10.08 22.03
CA ASP A 180 -2.31 11.02 20.90
C ASP A 180 -0.88 11.36 20.43
N PHE A 181 0.16 10.73 21.00
CA PHE A 181 1.55 11.11 20.78
C PHE A 181 1.92 11.12 19.30
N PHE A 182 1.46 10.14 18.52
CA PHE A 182 1.67 10.10 17.07
C PHE A 182 0.55 10.81 16.32
N THR A 183 -0.72 10.52 16.63
CA THR A 183 -1.88 10.94 15.82
C THR A 183 -2.04 12.45 15.70
N LYS A 184 -1.63 13.23 16.71
CA LYS A 184 -1.59 14.71 16.64
C LYS A 184 -0.72 15.28 15.51
N HIS A 185 0.17 14.46 14.94
CA HIS A 185 1.02 14.85 13.81
C HIS A 185 0.44 14.43 12.45
N PHE A 186 -0.74 13.80 12.43
CA PHE A 186 -1.44 13.34 11.23
C PHE A 186 -2.75 14.11 10.97
N GLU A 187 -2.93 15.27 11.62
CA GLU A 187 -4.09 16.14 11.40
C GLU A 187 -4.15 16.67 9.95
N GLU A 188 -2.99 16.89 9.33
CA GLU A 188 -2.87 17.24 7.91
C GLU A 188 -2.82 15.99 7.03
N LYS A 189 -3.96 15.61 6.45
CA LYS A 189 -4.10 14.45 5.56
C LYS A 189 -3.46 14.63 4.17
N GLU A 190 -2.85 15.78 3.91
CA GLU A 190 -2.38 16.18 2.57
C GLU A 190 -1.22 15.32 2.06
N ALA A 191 -0.52 14.59 2.94
CA ALA A 191 0.62 13.75 2.61
C ALA A 191 0.31 12.24 2.51
N THR A 192 -0.88 11.79 2.93
CA THR A 192 -1.21 10.35 2.87
C THR A 192 -1.48 9.92 1.44
N MET A 193 -0.86 8.83 1.01
CA MET A 193 -1.02 8.30 -0.35
C MET A 193 -1.37 6.83 -0.34
N ILE A 194 -2.08 6.41 -1.39
CA ILE A 194 -2.18 5.01 -1.76
C ILE A 194 -1.32 4.73 -2.98
N ARG A 195 -0.59 3.62 -2.92
CA ARG A 195 0.11 3.04 -4.06
C ARG A 195 -0.38 1.62 -4.27
N VAL A 196 -0.94 1.37 -5.43
CA VAL A 196 -1.40 0.04 -5.87
C VAL A 196 -0.44 -0.45 -6.93
N ASN A 197 0.14 -1.63 -6.71
CA ASN A 197 0.97 -2.31 -7.71
C ASN A 197 0.20 -3.54 -8.22
N ARG A 198 0.03 -3.64 -9.54
CA ARG A 198 -0.42 -4.88 -10.20
C ARG A 198 0.78 -5.53 -10.86
N TYR A 199 1.00 -6.81 -10.58
CA TYR A 199 2.09 -7.61 -11.14
C TYR A 199 1.52 -8.58 -12.18
N PRO A 200 1.55 -8.26 -13.49
CA PRO A 200 1.08 -9.17 -14.52
C PRO A 200 1.97 -10.41 -14.61
N PRO A 201 1.45 -11.55 -15.11
CA PRO A 201 2.28 -12.72 -15.41
C PRO A 201 3.50 -12.33 -16.26
N CYS A 202 4.70 -12.72 -15.81
CA CYS A 202 5.94 -12.43 -16.52
C CYS A 202 6.47 -13.70 -17.20
N PRO A 203 6.84 -13.66 -18.49
CA PRO A 203 7.51 -14.79 -19.15
C PRO A 203 8.98 -14.96 -18.74
N LEU A 204 9.58 -13.96 -18.07
CA LEU A 204 11.01 -13.90 -17.70
C LEU A 204 11.19 -13.84 -16.17
N GLN A 205 10.45 -14.65 -15.42
CA GLN A 205 10.40 -14.59 -13.94
C GLN A 205 11.78 -14.65 -13.26
N LYS A 206 12.77 -15.30 -13.87
CA LYS A 206 14.13 -15.45 -13.35
C LYS A 206 15.04 -14.22 -13.57
N ASN A 207 14.55 -13.18 -14.23
CA ASN A 207 15.36 -12.03 -14.65
C ASN A 207 14.71 -10.68 -14.35
N VAL A 208 13.48 -10.66 -13.83
CA VAL A 208 12.73 -9.44 -13.53
C VAL A 208 12.33 -9.40 -12.06
N LEU A 209 12.19 -8.21 -11.50
CA LEU A 209 11.58 -8.00 -10.19
C LEU A 209 10.31 -7.16 -10.31
N GLY A 210 9.29 -7.52 -9.54
CA GLY A 210 8.06 -6.73 -9.43
C GLY A 210 8.31 -5.42 -8.66
N LEU A 211 9.13 -5.47 -7.62
CA LEU A 211 9.62 -4.34 -6.85
C LEU A 211 11.01 -4.69 -6.33
N GLY A 212 11.90 -3.71 -6.28
CA GLY A 212 13.25 -3.90 -5.75
C GLY A 212 13.25 -3.94 -4.23
N ALA A 213 14.37 -4.38 -3.65
CA ALA A 213 14.62 -4.17 -2.23
C ALA A 213 14.64 -2.66 -1.95
N ILE A 214 13.71 -2.20 -1.11
CA ILE A 214 13.69 -0.81 -0.63
C ILE A 214 13.86 -0.92 0.88
N GLN A 215 14.99 -0.44 1.38
CA GLN A 215 15.13 -0.15 2.79
C GLN A 215 15.05 1.36 2.95
N THR A 216 14.04 1.82 3.67
CA THR A 216 14.12 3.15 4.26
C THR A 216 15.21 3.05 5.30
N LEU A 217 16.41 3.55 4.98
CA LEU A 217 17.40 3.84 6.02
C LEU A 217 16.72 4.81 6.98
N ILE A 218 16.33 4.32 8.14
CA ILE A 218 16.08 5.20 9.28
C ILE A 218 17.47 5.76 9.62
N PRO A 219 17.72 7.06 9.44
CA PRO A 219 19.02 7.66 9.72
C PRO A 219 19.42 7.51 11.19
#